data_AF-A0A2N9HXV1-F1
#
_entry.id   AF-A0A2N9HXV1-F1
#
_cell.length_a   1.000
_cell.length_b   1.000
_cell.length_c   1.000
_cell.angle_alpha   90.00
_cell.angle_beta   90.00
_cell.angle_gamma   90.00
#
_symmetry.space_group_name_H-M   'P 1'
#
loop_
_entity.id
_entity.type
_entity.pdbx_description
1 polymer ?
#
loop_
_entity_poly.entity_id
_entity_poly.type
_entity_poly.pdbx_seq_one_letter_code
_entity_poly.pdbx_strand_id
1 'polypeptide(L)'
;MVEDFFAAAYAPTPESFQRCIESIKSISLEAYNWIIQSEPLNWANSYFHGARYNHMTSNFGELFYSWASDAHELPITQMVDVIRGKIMELIYTRRTDSIQWLTRLAPSMEEKLKKETHKVHSLQVLLSAGSTFEVRGDTIEMVDIDHWDCSCKGWQLTGLPCCHAIAVIGCMGRSPYDYCSRYFTTDSYRLTYSESVNPIPSVDVPVPKDSSQLTVTVTPPPTRRPPGRPTTKRYGSQEVVKRQLQCSRCKGHGHNKSTCKEFI
;
A
#
# COMPACT_ATOMS: atom_id res chain seq x y z
N MET A 1 -2.24 26.80 -7.78
CA MET A 1 -3.43 26.07 -7.28
C MET A 1 -3.12 24.64 -6.86
N VAL A 2 -2.65 23.74 -7.75
CA VAL A 2 -2.29 22.36 -7.34
C VAL A 2 -1.12 22.36 -6.37
N GLU A 3 -0.09 23.16 -6.63
CA GLU A 3 1.05 23.33 -5.73
C GLU A 3 0.62 23.91 -4.37
N ASP A 4 -0.26 24.92 -4.35
CA ASP A 4 -0.80 25.47 -3.10
C ASP A 4 -1.61 24.45 -2.30
N PHE A 5 -2.37 23.58 -2.98
CA PHE A 5 -3.11 22.50 -2.33
C PHE A 5 -2.17 21.50 -1.68
N PHE A 6 -1.11 21.06 -2.37
CA PHE A 6 -0.11 20.20 -1.76
C PHE A 6 0.64 20.92 -0.63
N ALA A 7 0.98 22.20 -0.79
CA ALA A 7 1.60 22.98 0.28
C ALA A 7 0.69 23.04 1.52
N ALA A 8 -0.62 23.21 1.34
CA ALA A 8 -1.59 23.12 2.43
C ALA A 8 -1.63 21.71 3.04
N ALA A 9 -1.70 20.66 2.22
CA ALA A 9 -1.73 19.29 2.73
C ALA A 9 -0.50 18.94 3.57
N TYR A 10 0.68 19.39 3.13
CA TYR A 10 1.96 19.16 3.79
C TYR A 10 2.27 20.16 4.92
N ALA A 11 1.44 21.19 5.09
CA ALA A 11 1.66 22.26 6.06
C ALA A 11 1.81 21.70 7.48
N PRO A 12 2.92 22.00 8.17
CA PRO A 12 3.20 21.40 9.48
C PRO A 12 2.33 21.98 10.60
N THR A 13 1.95 23.25 10.49
CA THR A 13 1.18 23.96 11.52
C THR A 13 -0.11 24.57 10.96
N PRO A 14 -1.15 24.76 11.79
CA PRO A 14 -2.39 25.41 11.37
C PRO A 14 -2.18 26.78 10.71
N GLU A 15 -1.20 27.55 11.18
CA GLU A 15 -0.89 28.88 10.64
C GLU A 15 -0.32 28.79 9.22
N SER A 16 0.59 27.83 8.99
CA SER A 16 1.13 27.57 7.66
C SER A 16 0.06 27.05 6.69
N PHE A 17 -0.85 26.20 7.18
CA PHE A 17 -1.99 25.72 6.42
C PHE A 17 -2.90 26.88 6.01
N GLN A 18 -3.29 27.73 6.96
CA GLN A 18 -4.19 28.86 6.69
C GLN A 18 -3.60 29.80 5.63
N ARG A 19 -2.28 30.04 5.68
CA ARG A 19 -1.59 30.85 4.66
C ARG A 19 -1.74 30.27 3.25
N CYS A 20 -1.58 28.95 3.10
CA CYS A 20 -1.79 28.27 1.82
C CYS A 20 -3.25 28.34 1.38
N ILE A 21 -4.19 28.15 2.30
CA ILE A 21 -5.62 28.20 2.00
C ILE A 21 -6.09 29.60 1.58
N GLU A 22 -5.59 30.67 2.21
CA GLU A 22 -5.90 32.05 1.78
C GLU A 22 -5.32 32.35 0.40
N SER A 23 -4.14 31.81 0.05
CA SER A 23 -3.60 31.87 -1.32
C SER A 23 -4.59 31.25 -2.31
N ILE A 24 -5.09 30.04 -2.01
CA ILE A 24 -6.07 29.36 -2.87
C ILE A 24 -7.36 30.18 -2.99
N LYS A 25 -7.86 30.76 -1.91
CA LYS A 25 -9.06 31.59 -1.90
C LYS A 25 -8.93 32.82 -2.78
N SER A 26 -7.75 33.44 -2.82
CA SER A 26 -7.47 34.59 -3.68
C SER A 26 -7.52 34.23 -5.17
N ILE A 27 -7.25 32.97 -5.52
CA ILE A 27 -7.27 32.45 -6.89
C ILE A 27 -8.67 31.94 -7.26
N SER A 28 -9.31 31.16 -6.38
CA SER A 28 -10.65 30.59 -6.58
C SER A 28 -11.36 30.37 -5.24
N LEU A 29 -12.46 31.10 -5.05
CA LEU A 29 -13.34 30.92 -3.90
C LEU A 29 -14.02 29.54 -3.90
N GLU A 30 -14.32 29.00 -5.08
CA GLU A 30 -14.91 27.67 -5.23
C GLU A 30 -13.96 26.58 -4.73
N ALA A 31 -12.69 26.65 -5.14
CA ALA A 31 -11.67 25.70 -4.68
C ALA A 31 -11.47 25.79 -3.15
N TYR A 32 -11.41 27.01 -2.60
CA TYR A 32 -11.35 27.21 -1.15
C TYR A 32 -12.53 26.54 -0.44
N ASN A 33 -13.76 26.80 -0.89
CA ASN A 33 -14.96 26.24 -0.27
C ASN A 33 -14.96 24.71 -0.31
N TRP A 34 -14.55 24.14 -1.45
CA TRP A 34 -14.43 22.69 -1.61
C TRP A 34 -13.40 22.10 -0.63
N ILE A 35 -12.23 22.73 -0.48
CA ILE A 35 -11.18 22.27 0.44
C ILE A 35 -11.67 22.29 1.89
N ILE A 36 -12.33 23.37 2.34
CA ILE A 36 -12.87 23.42 3.69
C ILE A 36 -13.94 22.34 3.92
N GLN A 37 -14.81 22.12 2.92
CA GLN A 37 -15.85 21.07 2.98
C GLN A 37 -15.27 19.65 2.96
N SER A 38 -14.06 19.45 2.41
CA SER A 38 -13.36 18.16 2.42
C SER A 38 -12.80 17.75 3.80
N GLU A 39 -13.06 18.55 4.85
CA GLU A 39 -12.65 18.30 6.22
C GLU A 39 -11.12 18.09 6.38
N PRO A 40 -10.33 19.16 6.48
CA PRO A 40 -8.87 19.09 6.60
C PRO A 40 -8.34 18.15 7.70
N LEU A 41 -9.12 17.89 8.74
CA LEU A 41 -8.82 16.91 9.79
C LEU A 41 -8.55 15.50 9.25
N ASN A 42 -9.03 15.15 8.05
CA ASN A 42 -8.87 13.84 7.45
C ASN A 42 -7.62 13.69 6.58
N TRP A 43 -6.99 14.79 6.14
CA TRP A 43 -5.92 14.74 5.13
C TRP A 43 -4.79 15.74 5.37
N ALA A 44 -5.02 16.90 5.97
CA ALA A 44 -3.97 17.88 6.19
C ALA A 44 -3.08 17.50 7.39
N ASN A 45 -1.77 17.62 7.24
CA ASN A 45 -0.80 17.31 8.29
C ASN A 45 -1.03 18.11 9.58
N SER A 46 -1.38 19.39 9.45
CA SER A 46 -1.60 20.30 10.57
C SER A 46 -2.82 19.97 11.44
N TYR A 47 -3.77 19.18 10.93
CA TYR A 47 -5.04 18.86 11.62
C TYR A 47 -5.27 17.37 11.84
N PHE A 48 -4.54 16.50 11.13
CA PHE A 48 -4.73 15.07 11.27
C PHE A 48 -4.20 14.58 12.62
N HIS A 49 -5.09 13.96 13.41
CA HIS A 49 -4.76 13.50 14.77
C HIS A 49 -3.86 12.25 14.81
N GLY A 50 -3.75 11.51 13.71
CA GLY A 50 -2.97 10.28 13.65
C GLY A 50 -1.51 10.49 13.20
N ALA A 51 -0.72 9.43 13.29
CA ALA A 51 0.65 9.42 12.79
C ALA A 51 0.68 8.95 11.33
N ARG A 52 0.52 9.89 10.37
CA ARG A 52 0.61 9.57 8.93
C ARG A 52 2.05 9.54 8.40
N TYR A 53 3.01 9.98 9.20
CA TYR A 53 4.44 10.02 8.84
C TYR A 53 4.71 10.70 7.49
N ASN A 54 3.95 11.76 7.19
CA ASN A 54 4.04 12.55 5.97
C ASN A 54 3.68 11.80 4.68
N HIS A 55 3.01 10.65 4.77
CA HIS A 55 2.50 9.93 3.60
C HIS A 55 1.20 10.55 3.12
N MET A 56 1.19 11.25 1.99
CA MET A 56 -0.02 11.87 1.44
C MET A 56 -0.69 11.05 0.32
N THR A 57 -0.06 9.95 -0.09
CA THR A 57 -0.55 9.09 -1.17
C THR A 57 -0.77 7.66 -0.68
N SER A 58 -1.85 7.04 -1.18
CA SER A 58 -2.17 5.63 -0.94
C SER A 58 -1.55 4.73 -2.01
N ASN A 59 -0.25 4.89 -2.28
CA ASN A 59 0.44 4.12 -3.33
C ASN A 59 0.68 2.65 -2.96
N PHE A 60 0.43 2.26 -1.71
CA PHE A 60 0.61 0.88 -1.25
C PHE A 60 -0.27 -0.12 -2.04
N GLY A 61 -1.40 0.32 -2.57
CA GLY A 61 -2.32 -0.51 -3.35
C GLY A 61 -1.95 -0.63 -4.83
N GLU A 62 -1.12 0.26 -5.38
CA GLU A 62 -0.83 0.32 -6.82
C GLU A 62 -0.24 -0.98 -7.36
N LEU A 63 0.68 -1.59 -6.61
CA LEU A 63 1.24 -2.91 -6.94
C LEU A 63 0.15 -3.97 -7.02
N PHE A 64 -0.77 -3.99 -6.05
CA PHE A 64 -1.88 -4.94 -6.03
C PHE A 64 -2.84 -4.73 -7.19
N TYR A 65 -3.21 -3.47 -7.48
CA TYR A 65 -4.08 -3.14 -8.61
C TYR A 65 -3.44 -3.53 -9.95
N SER A 66 -2.13 -3.33 -10.10
CA SER A 66 -1.38 -3.80 -11.27
C SER A 66 -1.47 -5.31 -11.41
N TRP A 67 -1.20 -6.08 -10.34
CA TRP A 67 -1.27 -7.54 -10.39
C TRP A 67 -2.68 -8.05 -10.70
N ALA A 68 -3.70 -7.43 -10.11
CA ALA A 68 -5.10 -7.76 -10.38
C ALA A 68 -5.48 -7.46 -11.83
N SER A 69 -4.97 -6.36 -12.40
CA SER A 69 -5.16 -6.01 -13.80
C SER A 69 -4.45 -7.01 -14.72
N ASP A 70 -3.22 -7.43 -14.42
CA ASP A 70 -2.51 -8.44 -15.22
C ASP A 70 -3.23 -9.80 -15.24
N ALA A 71 -3.91 -10.14 -14.15
CA ALA A 71 -4.58 -11.42 -13.97
C ALA A 71 -6.10 -11.40 -14.30
N HIS A 72 -6.66 -10.27 -14.72
CA HIS A 72 -8.12 -10.06 -14.80
C HIS A 72 -8.85 -10.95 -15.82
N GLU A 73 -8.13 -11.50 -16.80
CA GLU A 73 -8.71 -12.41 -17.82
C GLU A 73 -8.77 -13.86 -17.35
N LEU A 74 -8.11 -14.20 -16.24
CA LEU A 74 -8.06 -15.54 -15.69
C LEU A 74 -9.36 -15.90 -14.94
N PRO A 75 -9.71 -17.20 -14.85
CA PRO A 75 -10.68 -17.66 -13.87
C PRO A 75 -10.32 -17.19 -12.45
N ILE A 76 -11.32 -16.92 -11.62
CA ILE A 76 -11.12 -16.38 -10.26
C ILE A 76 -10.09 -17.18 -9.46
N THR A 77 -10.13 -18.51 -9.52
CA THR A 77 -9.18 -19.37 -8.82
C THR A 77 -7.74 -19.18 -9.27
N GLN A 78 -7.51 -18.98 -10.58
CA GLN A 78 -6.19 -18.72 -11.15
C GLN A 78 -5.72 -17.30 -10.85
N MET A 79 -6.63 -16.32 -10.90
CA MET A 79 -6.32 -14.93 -10.51
C MET A 79 -5.83 -14.85 -9.05
N VAL A 80 -6.53 -15.54 -8.14
CA VAL A 80 -6.12 -15.62 -6.72
C VAL A 80 -4.74 -16.27 -6.59
N ASP A 81 -4.46 -17.34 -7.32
CA ASP A 81 -3.16 -18.02 -7.26
C ASP A 81 -2.00 -17.16 -7.80
N VAL A 82 -2.24 -16.42 -8.88
CA VAL A 82 -1.26 -15.45 -9.41
C VAL A 82 -0.96 -14.35 -8.40
N ILE A 83 -2.00 -13.74 -7.81
CA ILE A 83 -1.84 -12.69 -6.78
C ILE A 83 -1.11 -13.25 -5.55
N ARG A 84 -1.46 -14.47 -5.11
CA ARG A 84 -0.77 -15.17 -4.02
C ARG A 84 0.72 -15.35 -4.33
N GLY A 85 1.06 -15.77 -5.55
CA GLY A 85 2.44 -15.90 -6.01
C GLY A 85 3.21 -14.58 -5.98
N LYS A 86 2.58 -13.48 -6.40
CA LYS A 86 3.16 -12.13 -6.35
C LYS A 86 3.40 -11.64 -4.91
N ILE A 87 2.47 -11.89 -4.00
CA ILE A 87 2.64 -11.57 -2.57
C ILE A 87 3.80 -12.38 -1.98
N MET A 88 3.91 -13.67 -2.31
CA MET A 88 4.99 -14.54 -1.86
C MET A 88 6.36 -14.04 -2.34
N GLU A 89 6.48 -13.68 -3.63
CA GLU A 89 7.69 -13.10 -4.21
C GLU A 89 8.06 -11.76 -3.55
N LEU A 90 7.07 -10.89 -3.32
CA LEU A 90 7.27 -9.61 -2.63
C LEU A 90 7.84 -9.83 -1.22
N ILE A 91 7.21 -10.69 -0.42
CA ILE A 91 7.64 -10.97 0.96
C ILE A 91 9.06 -11.55 0.96
N TYR A 92 9.34 -12.53 0.09
CA TYR A 92 10.67 -13.13 -0.03
C TYR A 92 11.73 -12.10 -0.40
N THR A 93 11.44 -11.23 -1.37
CA THR A 93 12.35 -10.17 -1.81
C THR A 93 12.63 -9.19 -0.66
N ARG A 94 11.58 -8.69 0.00
CA ARG A 94 11.74 -7.76 1.14
C ARG A 94 12.55 -8.38 2.28
N ARG A 95 12.30 -9.65 2.58
CA ARG A 95 13.07 -10.38 3.60
C ARG A 95 14.53 -10.48 3.20
N THR A 96 14.82 -10.93 1.99
CA THR A 96 16.20 -11.09 1.48
C THR A 96 16.94 -9.76 1.46
N ASP A 97 16.30 -8.70 0.97
CA ASP A 97 16.86 -7.34 0.97
C ASP A 97 17.23 -6.88 2.37
N SER A 98 16.38 -7.17 3.37
CA SER A 98 16.59 -6.74 4.74
C SER A 98 17.74 -7.46 5.48
N ILE A 99 18.20 -8.61 4.97
CA ILE A 99 19.31 -9.36 5.59
C ILE A 99 20.61 -8.55 5.51
N GLN A 100 20.84 -7.84 4.41
CA GLN A 100 22.05 -7.04 4.21
C GLN A 100 22.03 -5.71 4.97
N TRP A 101 20.92 -5.34 5.60
CA TRP A 101 20.80 -4.08 6.34
C TRP A 101 21.48 -4.19 7.70
N LEU A 102 22.59 -3.46 7.86
CA LEU A 102 23.40 -3.45 9.08
C LEU A 102 23.03 -2.30 10.04
N THR A 103 22.20 -1.36 9.59
CA THR A 103 21.80 -0.17 10.34
C THR A 103 20.60 -0.45 11.23
N ARG A 104 20.46 0.33 12.32
CA ARG A 104 19.34 0.20 13.26
C ARG A 104 18.00 0.59 12.61
N LEU A 105 18.02 1.58 11.71
CA LEU A 105 16.86 1.97 10.91
C LEU A 105 16.89 1.35 9.52
N ALA A 106 15.70 1.20 8.93
CA ALA A 106 15.57 0.86 7.52
C ALA A 106 16.29 1.91 6.65
N PRO A 107 16.95 1.54 5.54
CA PRO A 107 17.87 2.41 4.81
C PRO A 107 17.33 3.79 4.45
N SER A 108 16.06 3.88 4.03
CA SER A 108 15.43 5.15 3.68
C SER A 108 15.25 6.09 4.88
N MET A 109 14.99 5.53 6.06
CA MET A 109 14.84 6.30 7.30
C MET A 109 16.18 6.64 7.93
N GLU A 110 17.16 5.74 7.80
CA GLU A 110 18.56 6.00 8.13
C GLU A 110 19.11 7.21 7.35
N GLU A 111 18.84 7.28 6.04
CA GLU A 111 19.24 8.40 5.20
C GLU A 111 18.56 9.71 5.63
N LYS A 112 17.27 9.68 5.96
CA LYS A 112 16.54 10.84 6.47
C LYS A 112 17.13 11.35 7.78
N LEU A 113 17.40 10.45 8.74
CA LEU A 113 17.99 10.82 10.02
C LEU A 113 19.39 11.44 9.84
N LYS A 114 20.21 10.87 8.94
CA LYS A 114 21.51 11.44 8.57
C LYS A 114 21.35 12.84 8.00
N LYS A 115 20.42 13.06 7.07
CA LYS A 115 20.16 14.40 6.50
C LYS A 115 19.81 15.43 7.58
N GLU A 116 18.97 15.07 8.56
CA GLU A 116 18.66 15.95 9.69
C GLU A 116 19.87 16.19 10.59
N THR A 117 20.70 15.18 10.81
CA THR A 117 21.93 15.29 11.63
C THR A 117 22.92 16.31 11.03
N HIS A 118 23.05 16.39 9.71
CA HIS A 118 23.96 17.35 9.08
C HIS A 118 23.55 18.81 9.32
N LYS A 119 22.26 19.08 9.55
CA LYS A 119 21.72 20.43 9.79
C LYS A 119 21.98 20.96 11.20
N VAL A 120 22.51 20.13 12.11
CA VAL A 120 22.67 20.49 13.54
C VAL A 120 23.74 21.56 13.77
N HIS A 121 24.78 21.61 12.93
CA HIS A 121 25.99 22.42 13.16
C HIS A 121 25.73 23.94 13.29
N SER A 122 24.62 24.45 12.75
CA SER A 122 24.25 25.86 12.82
C SER A 122 23.31 26.21 13.99
N LEU A 123 22.99 25.25 14.84
CA LEU A 123 21.99 25.40 15.90
C LEU A 123 22.63 25.64 17.27
N GLN A 124 22.05 26.57 18.03
CA GLN A 124 22.39 26.82 19.42
C GLN A 124 21.27 26.30 20.33
N VAL A 125 21.62 25.46 21.29
CA VAL A 125 20.68 24.92 22.29
C VAL A 125 20.78 25.70 23.59
N LEU A 126 19.64 26.16 24.09
CA LEU A 126 19.48 26.83 25.37
C LEU A 126 18.52 26.01 26.24
N LEU A 127 18.94 25.78 27.49
CA LEU A 127 18.08 25.12 28.46
C LEU A 127 16.93 26.06 28.83
N SER A 128 15.70 25.56 28.74
CA SER A 128 14.51 26.24 29.26
C SER A 128 14.14 25.62 30.61
N ALA A 129 12.88 25.24 30.83
CA ALA A 129 12.41 24.61 32.05
C ALA A 129 12.11 23.10 31.84
N GLY A 130 12.55 22.27 32.79
CA GLY A 130 12.21 20.83 32.78
C GLY A 130 12.79 20.07 31.58
N SER A 131 11.92 19.41 30.81
CA SER A 131 12.26 18.65 29.59
C SER A 131 12.29 19.50 28.32
N THR A 132 12.09 20.82 28.45
CA THR A 132 11.97 21.74 27.31
C THR A 132 13.26 22.53 27.06
N PHE A 133 13.54 22.75 25.78
CA PHE A 133 14.74 23.41 25.29
C PHE A 133 14.36 24.40 24.21
N GLU A 134 15.02 25.54 24.21
CA GLU A 134 14.94 26.51 23.12
C GLU A 134 16.12 26.28 22.17
N VAL A 135 15.84 26.09 20.89
CA VAL A 135 16.86 25.89 19.86
C VAL A 135 16.81 27.06 18.89
N ARG A 136 17.93 27.77 18.75
CA ARG A 136 18.07 28.94 17.88
C ARG A 136 18.85 28.56 16.62
N GLY A 137 18.25 28.82 15.46
CA GLY A 137 18.86 28.75 14.14
C GLY A 137 18.30 29.88 13.26
N ASP A 138 17.85 29.53 12.05
CA ASP A 138 17.09 30.46 11.19
C ASP A 138 15.75 30.87 11.83
N THR A 139 15.15 29.96 12.59
CA THR A 139 13.98 30.19 13.44
C THR A 139 14.30 29.79 14.88
N ILE A 140 13.45 30.24 15.81
CA ILE A 140 13.49 29.80 17.21
C ILE A 140 12.46 28.70 17.37
N GLU A 141 12.91 27.52 17.78
CA GLU A 141 12.05 26.36 17.95
C GLU A 141 12.11 25.85 19.38
N MET A 142 10.96 25.46 19.93
CA MET A 142 10.85 24.80 21.22
C MET A 142 10.84 23.30 21.02
N VAL A 143 11.68 22.59 21.77
CA VAL A 143 11.78 21.12 21.77
C VAL A 143 11.40 20.62 23.15
N ASP A 144 10.46 19.67 23.22
CA ASP A 144 10.15 18.91 24.42
C ASP A 144 10.58 17.46 24.24
N ILE A 145 11.61 17.06 24.99
CA ILE A 145 12.22 15.74 24.86
C ILE A 145 11.36 14.62 25.45
N ASP A 146 10.50 14.90 26.43
CA ASP A 146 9.69 13.86 27.07
C ASP A 146 8.46 13.53 26.21
N HIS A 147 7.91 14.53 25.52
CA HIS A 147 6.77 14.36 24.62
C HIS A 147 7.15 14.07 23.17
N TRP A 148 8.46 14.03 22.86
CA TRP A 148 8.99 13.86 21.50
C TRP A 148 8.41 14.92 20.55
N ASP A 149 8.36 16.17 21.04
CA ASP A 149 7.76 17.30 20.33
C ASP A 149 8.75 18.39 19.98
N CYS A 150 8.53 18.98 18.81
CA CYS A 150 9.20 20.18 18.37
C CYS A 150 8.17 21.11 17.73
N SER A 151 8.25 22.41 17.99
CA SER A 151 7.38 23.42 17.37
C SER A 151 7.43 23.42 15.84
N CYS A 152 8.54 22.96 15.22
CA CYS A 152 8.62 22.80 13.77
C CYS A 152 7.77 21.64 13.22
N LYS A 153 7.22 20.79 14.11
CA LYS A 153 6.42 19.58 13.85
C LYS A 153 7.09 18.49 13.01
N GLY A 154 8.33 18.68 12.60
CA GLY A 154 9.09 17.69 11.84
C GLY A 154 9.20 16.35 12.56
N TRP A 155 9.29 16.35 13.89
CA TRP A 155 9.40 15.10 14.67
C TRP A 155 8.12 14.26 14.57
N GLN A 156 6.96 14.85 14.82
CA GLN A 156 5.68 14.14 14.70
C GLN A 156 5.39 13.71 13.28
N LEU A 157 5.62 14.61 12.34
CA LEU A 157 5.24 14.40 10.95
C LEU A 157 6.12 13.36 10.28
N THR A 158 7.35 13.14 10.73
CA THR A 158 8.24 12.14 10.14
C THR A 158 8.43 10.91 11.02
N GLY A 159 8.11 11.00 12.32
CA GLY A 159 8.43 10.00 13.34
C GLY A 159 9.93 9.81 13.57
N LEU A 160 10.76 10.75 13.13
CA LEU A 160 12.20 10.83 13.36
C LEU A 160 12.51 12.17 14.02
N PRO A 161 13.49 12.27 14.93
CA PRO A 161 13.87 13.56 15.50
C PRO A 161 14.33 14.51 14.38
N CYS A 162 13.76 15.71 14.33
CA CYS A 162 14.21 16.77 13.42
C CYS A 162 15.57 17.33 13.86
N CYS A 163 16.22 18.14 13.02
CA CYS A 163 17.51 18.75 13.37
C CYS A 163 17.55 19.45 14.76
N HIS A 164 16.47 20.16 15.15
CA HIS A 164 16.37 20.80 16.48
C HIS A 164 16.39 19.76 17.61
N ALA A 165 15.60 18.70 17.46
CA ALA A 165 15.56 17.61 18.42
C ALA A 165 16.91 16.88 18.52
N ILE A 166 17.56 16.61 17.38
CA ILE A 166 18.88 15.97 17.34
C ILE A 166 19.91 16.83 18.08
N ALA A 167 19.87 18.17 17.90
CA ALA A 167 20.76 19.08 18.60
C ALA A 167 20.61 18.95 20.13
N VAL A 168 19.38 18.97 20.62
CA VAL A 168 19.07 18.82 22.06
C VAL A 168 19.50 17.45 22.58
N ILE A 169 19.15 16.37 21.87
CA ILE A 169 19.53 14.99 22.21
C ILE A 169 21.07 14.87 22.32
N GLY A 170 21.79 15.49 21.39
CA GLY A 170 23.25 15.55 21.40
C GLY A 170 23.80 16.30 22.63
N CYS A 171 23.22 17.45 22.98
CA CYS A 171 23.57 18.20 24.19
C CYS A 171 23.35 17.39 25.48
N MET A 172 22.36 16.49 25.49
CA MET A 172 22.10 15.56 26.61
C MET A 172 23.01 14.33 26.61
N GLY A 173 23.89 14.17 25.62
CA GLY A 173 24.75 12.99 25.47
C GLY A 173 24.00 11.70 25.14
N ARG A 174 22.81 11.80 24.55
CA ARG A 174 21.95 10.66 24.18
C ARG A 174 22.04 10.38 22.68
N SER A 175 21.57 9.20 22.27
CA SER A 175 21.58 8.79 20.87
C SER A 175 20.25 9.16 20.19
N PRO A 176 20.26 9.82 19.02
CA PRO A 176 19.02 10.15 18.30
C PRO A 176 18.25 8.91 17.83
N TYR A 177 18.92 7.75 17.72
CA TYR A 177 18.28 6.50 17.36
C TYR A 177 17.29 5.99 18.42
N ASP A 178 17.44 6.40 19.69
CA ASP A 178 16.51 6.04 20.78
C ASP A 178 15.19 6.82 20.72
N TYR A 179 15.15 7.84 19.86
CA TYR A 179 14.07 8.80 19.68
C TYR A 179 13.36 8.66 18.32
N CYS A 180 13.71 7.60 17.58
CA CYS A 180 13.09 7.25 16.31
C CYS A 180 11.88 6.33 16.54
N SER A 181 10.82 6.49 15.73
CA SER A 181 9.67 5.60 15.78
C SER A 181 10.07 4.14 15.57
N ARG A 182 9.57 3.27 16.44
CA ARG A 182 9.84 1.82 16.39
C ARG A 182 9.51 1.19 15.04
N TYR A 183 8.53 1.74 14.31
CA TYR A 183 8.07 1.23 13.01
C TYR A 183 9.10 1.39 11.89
N PHE A 184 10.13 2.23 12.10
CA PHE A 184 11.18 2.48 11.11
C PHE A 184 12.45 1.69 11.34
N THR A 185 12.49 0.86 12.37
CA THR A 185 13.63 0.01 12.66
C THR A 185 13.74 -1.11 11.63
N THR A 186 14.97 -1.52 11.35
CA THR A 186 15.26 -2.70 10.53
C THR A 186 14.59 -3.94 11.10
N ASP A 187 14.53 -4.07 12.44
CA ASP A 187 13.90 -5.20 13.10
C ASP A 187 12.38 -5.23 12.92
N SER A 188 11.69 -4.09 13.03
CA SER A 188 10.25 -4.01 12.71
C SER A 188 9.98 -4.38 11.25
N TYR A 189 10.84 -3.96 10.33
CA TYR A 189 10.73 -4.33 8.92
C TYR A 189 10.88 -5.85 8.73
N ARG A 190 11.91 -6.45 9.32
CA ARG A 190 12.14 -7.91 9.28
C ARG A 190 10.98 -8.69 9.87
N LEU A 191 10.44 -8.23 11.00
CA LEU A 191 9.28 -8.85 11.64
C LEU A 191 8.06 -8.82 10.73
N THR A 192 7.82 -7.70 10.04
CA THR A 192 6.70 -7.53 9.10
C THR A 192 6.73 -8.56 7.96
N TYR A 193 7.93 -8.96 7.50
CA TYR A 193 8.12 -9.90 6.38
C TYR A 193 8.72 -11.25 6.83
N SER A 194 8.54 -11.61 8.10
CA SER A 194 9.14 -12.83 8.68
C SER A 194 8.41 -14.10 8.25
N GLU A 195 7.09 -14.03 8.13
CA GLU A 195 6.20 -15.12 7.73
C GLU A 195 6.21 -15.35 6.23
N SER A 196 6.00 -16.60 5.80
CA SER A 196 5.89 -16.97 4.39
C SER A 196 4.47 -17.35 4.01
N VAL A 197 4.05 -16.98 2.80
CA VAL A 197 2.80 -17.49 2.21
C VAL A 197 3.06 -18.87 1.61
N ASN A 198 2.44 -19.90 2.19
CA ASN A 198 2.60 -21.28 1.72
C ASN A 198 1.91 -21.50 0.36
N PRO A 199 2.46 -22.37 -0.51
CA PRO A 199 1.79 -22.77 -1.74
C PRO A 199 0.50 -23.54 -1.44
N ILE A 200 -0.52 -23.31 -2.27
CA ILE A 200 -1.72 -24.14 -2.28
C ILE A 200 -1.36 -25.40 -3.09
N PRO A 201 -1.52 -26.61 -2.53
CA PRO A 201 -1.31 -27.84 -3.29
C PRO A 201 -2.16 -27.84 -4.57
N SER A 202 -1.57 -28.25 -5.70
CA SER A 202 -2.35 -28.39 -6.93
C SER A 202 -3.42 -29.47 -6.74
N VAL A 203 -4.56 -29.29 -7.42
CA VAL A 203 -5.65 -30.28 -7.43
C VAL A 203 -5.20 -31.63 -8.04
N ASP A 204 -4.05 -31.65 -8.73
CA ASP A 204 -3.44 -32.85 -9.31
C ASP A 204 -2.71 -33.72 -8.28
N VAL A 205 -2.56 -33.29 -7.03
CA VAL A 205 -2.13 -34.16 -5.94
C VAL A 205 -3.32 -35.03 -5.53
N PRO A 206 -3.27 -36.37 -5.68
CA PRO A 206 -4.34 -37.22 -5.19
C PRO A 206 -4.45 -37.04 -3.69
N VAL A 207 -5.51 -36.34 -3.25
CA VAL A 207 -5.85 -36.23 -1.84
C VAL A 207 -5.96 -37.65 -1.30
N PRO A 208 -5.26 -38.02 -0.21
CA PRO A 208 -5.48 -39.30 0.45
C PRO A 208 -6.97 -39.39 0.74
N LYS A 209 -7.63 -40.44 0.24
CA LYS A 209 -9.05 -40.69 0.49
C LYS A 209 -9.26 -41.08 1.95
N ASP A 210 -9.10 -40.13 2.87
CA ASP A 210 -9.63 -40.28 4.21
C ASP A 210 -11.10 -39.87 4.16
N SER A 211 -11.90 -40.94 4.18
CA SER A 211 -13.33 -40.98 4.03
C SER A 211 -14.02 -40.34 5.24
N SER A 212 -14.35 -39.05 5.18
CA SER A 212 -15.45 -38.44 5.96
C SER A 212 -15.64 -36.92 5.77
N GLN A 213 -15.28 -36.33 4.62
CA GLN A 213 -15.66 -34.94 4.33
C GLN A 213 -16.80 -34.91 3.32
N LEU A 214 -17.97 -34.44 3.78
CA LEU A 214 -19.12 -34.11 2.97
C LEU A 214 -18.67 -33.23 1.80
N THR A 215 -18.73 -33.77 0.59
CA THR A 215 -18.57 -33.02 -0.66
C THR A 215 -19.68 -31.97 -0.72
N VAL A 216 -19.34 -30.73 -0.37
CA VAL A 216 -20.26 -29.60 -0.53
C VAL A 216 -20.39 -29.33 -2.04
N THR A 217 -21.53 -29.71 -2.61
CA THR A 217 -21.86 -29.42 -4.00
C THR A 217 -22.16 -27.93 -4.13
N VAL A 218 -21.16 -27.13 -4.50
CA VAL A 218 -21.36 -25.71 -4.83
C VAL A 218 -21.94 -25.62 -6.24
N THR A 219 -23.25 -25.45 -6.35
CA THR A 219 -23.89 -25.11 -7.64
C THR A 219 -23.65 -23.64 -7.97
N PRO A 220 -23.32 -23.29 -9.23
CA PRO A 220 -23.20 -21.90 -9.63
C PRO A 220 -24.52 -21.16 -9.38
N PRO A 221 -24.47 -19.89 -8.94
CA PRO A 221 -25.69 -19.10 -8.79
C PRO A 221 -26.42 -19.03 -10.14
N PRO A 222 -27.76 -19.10 -10.16
CA PRO A 222 -28.55 -19.03 -11.38
C PRO A 222 -28.54 -17.59 -11.94
N THR A 223 -27.41 -17.15 -12.47
CA THR A 223 -27.24 -15.84 -13.12
C THR A 223 -27.36 -16.01 -14.63
N ARG A 224 -28.18 -15.16 -15.27
CA ARG A 224 -28.21 -15.05 -16.73
C ARG A 224 -26.91 -14.39 -17.19
N ARG A 225 -26.25 -14.99 -18.19
CA ARG A 225 -25.05 -14.44 -18.80
C ARG A 225 -25.39 -13.09 -19.45
N PRO A 226 -24.76 -11.97 -19.06
CA PRO A 226 -24.94 -10.70 -19.75
C PRO A 226 -24.49 -10.81 -21.21
N PRO A 227 -25.13 -10.10 -22.16
CA PRO A 227 -24.58 -9.94 -23.50
C PRO A 227 -23.25 -9.18 -23.39
N GLY A 228 -22.14 -9.80 -23.82
CA GLY A 228 -20.84 -9.14 -23.89
C GLY A 228 -19.70 -9.83 -23.14
N ARG A 229 -19.17 -10.91 -23.71
CA ARG A 229 -17.72 -11.18 -23.77
C ARG A 229 -17.48 -12.17 -24.92
N PRO A 230 -16.93 -11.74 -26.07
CA PRO A 230 -16.51 -12.64 -27.13
C PRO A 230 -15.52 -13.67 -26.56
N THR A 231 -15.71 -14.95 -26.89
CA THR A 231 -14.77 -15.99 -26.53
C THR A 231 -13.48 -15.79 -27.33
N THR A 232 -12.38 -15.42 -26.67
CA THR A 232 -11.05 -15.66 -27.23
C THR A 232 -10.85 -17.17 -27.29
N LYS A 233 -10.48 -17.69 -28.47
CA LYS A 233 -10.17 -19.10 -28.65
C LYS A 233 -9.04 -19.46 -27.69
N ARG A 234 -9.33 -20.26 -26.66
CA ARG A 234 -8.29 -21.02 -25.97
C ARG A 234 -7.59 -21.84 -27.04
N TYR A 235 -6.28 -21.72 -27.16
CA TYR A 235 -5.48 -22.63 -27.98
C TYR A 235 -5.55 -24.00 -27.28
N GLY A 236 -6.53 -24.81 -27.68
CA GLY A 236 -6.78 -26.11 -27.09
C GLY A 236 -5.75 -27.10 -27.60
N SER A 237 -4.82 -27.51 -26.74
CA SER A 237 -4.16 -28.81 -26.89
C SER A 237 -5.11 -29.90 -26.41
N GLN A 238 -6.16 -30.16 -27.19
CA GLN A 238 -6.98 -31.37 -27.05
C GLN A 238 -7.76 -31.53 -28.35
N GLU A 239 -7.45 -32.60 -29.09
CA GLU A 239 -8.30 -33.05 -30.19
C GLU A 239 -9.71 -33.27 -29.65
N VAL A 240 -10.60 -32.33 -29.96
CA VAL A 240 -12.02 -32.46 -29.64
C VAL A 240 -12.54 -33.62 -30.48
N VAL A 241 -12.71 -34.78 -29.86
CA VAL A 241 -13.41 -35.92 -30.45
C VAL A 241 -14.80 -35.43 -30.84
N LYS A 242 -15.00 -35.15 -32.13
CA LYS A 242 -16.28 -34.69 -32.67
C LYS A 242 -17.28 -35.82 -32.47
N ARG A 243 -18.27 -35.59 -31.60
CA ARG A 243 -19.39 -36.51 -31.38
C ARG A 243 -20.06 -36.78 -32.74
N GLN A 244 -20.06 -38.03 -33.20
CA GLN A 244 -20.71 -38.37 -34.46
C GLN A 244 -22.22 -38.10 -34.35
N LEU A 245 -22.71 -37.20 -35.21
CA LEU A 245 -24.13 -36.88 -35.31
C LEU A 245 -24.89 -38.10 -35.84
N GLN A 246 -25.86 -38.59 -35.08
CA GLN A 246 -26.76 -39.67 -35.50
C GLN A 246 -28.13 -39.10 -35.89
N CYS A 247 -28.60 -39.42 -37.09
CA CYS A 247 -29.89 -38.97 -37.60
C CYS A 247 -31.02 -39.67 -36.84
N SER A 248 -31.95 -38.89 -36.27
CA SER A 248 -33.08 -39.47 -35.55
C SER A 248 -34.13 -40.14 -36.48
N ARG A 249 -34.11 -39.86 -37.79
CA ARG A 249 -35.02 -40.45 -38.80
C ARG A 249 -34.53 -41.82 -39.28
N CYS A 250 -33.34 -41.90 -39.86
CA CYS A 250 -32.81 -43.13 -40.46
C CYS A 250 -31.77 -43.86 -39.57
N LYS A 251 -31.46 -43.32 -38.39
CA LYS A 251 -30.41 -43.82 -37.48
C LYS A 251 -28.98 -43.84 -38.05
N GLY A 252 -28.77 -43.34 -39.28
CA GLY A 252 -27.45 -43.19 -39.90
C GLY A 252 -26.61 -42.08 -39.28
N HIS A 253 -25.28 -42.20 -39.40
CA HIS A 253 -24.32 -41.24 -38.85
C HIS A 253 -23.91 -40.17 -39.89
N GLY A 254 -23.42 -39.02 -39.42
CA GLY A 254 -22.86 -37.95 -40.26
C GLY A 254 -23.86 -36.90 -40.75
N HIS A 255 -25.15 -37.02 -40.40
CA HIS A 255 -26.18 -36.04 -40.76
C HIS A 255 -27.30 -36.00 -39.71
N ASN A 256 -28.17 -34.99 -39.76
CA ASN A 256 -29.29 -34.83 -38.83
C ASN A 256 -30.64 -35.00 -39.56
N LYS A 257 -31.75 -34.99 -38.82
CA LYS A 257 -33.10 -35.18 -39.39
C LYS A 257 -33.44 -34.18 -40.51
N SER A 258 -32.95 -32.93 -40.41
CA SER A 258 -33.24 -31.87 -41.40
C SER A 258 -32.50 -32.05 -42.72
N THR A 259 -31.34 -32.71 -42.72
CA THR A 259 -30.55 -32.97 -43.93
C THR A 259 -30.66 -34.42 -44.41
N CYS A 260 -31.57 -35.19 -43.81
CA CYS A 260 -31.80 -36.59 -44.16
C CYS A 260 -32.53 -36.69 -45.51
N LYS A 261 -31.90 -37.40 -46.45
CA LYS A 261 -32.43 -37.63 -47.81
C LYS A 261 -33.38 -38.83 -47.90
N GLU A 262 -33.54 -39.58 -46.81
CA GLU A 262 -34.56 -40.62 -46.70
C GLU A 262 -35.93 -39.95 -46.56
N PHE A 263 -36.78 -40.17 -47.57
CA PHE A 263 -38.21 -39.91 -47.51
C PHE A 263 -38.88 -41.08 -46.78
N ILE A 264 -39.93 -40.79 -45.99
CA ILE A 264 -40.73 -41.83 -45.35
C ILE A 264 -41.33 -42.74 -46.42
#